data_AF-A0A7X9L9Y6-F1
#
_entry.id   AF-A0A7X9L9Y6-F1
#
_cell.length_a   1.000
_cell.length_b   1.000
_cell.length_c   1.000
_cell.angle_alpha   90.00
_cell.angle_beta   90.00
_cell.angle_gamma   90.00
#
_symmetry.space_group_name_H-M   'P 1'
#
loop_
_entity.id
_entity.type
_entity.pdbx_description
1 polymer ?
#
loop_
_entity_poly.entity_id
_entity_poly.type
_entity_poly.pdbx_seq_one_letter_code
_entity_poly.pdbx_strand_id
1 'polypeptide(L)'
;LAIGAPGRNSSTGTAHLVRGSHTNTLTLMTSFAGTAAHGSFGAQVLLLTPQKLTGSGWVRTNQQLVVSAPTADDGAKWEAGQVVVLPLTSGFALTGSRKVITQDSPGVPGSSENGDRFGTALAGQDRTIVVGTPNEAVGTRRNAGAVTLLSATQSAPTTFKGVTVTQNSAGVPGTAEAGDEFGAAVAFRDNHVLIGAPGETIGSARWTGQVHLLSFNPNARTYRSLRAVHQNTTGIPGANETGDYFGSSVALGINTVDQLTAIVGAPGEAIGKLLGAGSVTMFRANRSGGIARSVHQGTPGIAGAPEAGDRFGWSVGVVSGDLADGEAMRDGVVIGVPGEDVGAADDAGTVVYSRTLGSWSSLLLEDTGAATVPADAGFGETLAAVAA
;
A
#
# COMPACT_ATOMS: atom_id res chain seq x y z
N LEU A 1 -13.50 -1.01 10.77
CA LEU A 1 -13.07 -1.29 9.40
C LEU A 1 -13.47 -0.11 8.51
N ALA A 2 -12.59 0.35 7.63
CA ALA A 2 -12.93 1.25 6.55
C ALA A 2 -12.88 0.45 5.24
N ILE A 3 -13.84 0.66 4.34
CA ILE A 3 -13.96 -0.05 3.07
C ILE A 3 -14.13 1.00 1.97
N GLY A 4 -13.30 0.92 0.94
CA GLY A 4 -13.40 1.78 -0.23
C GLY A 4 -14.15 1.09 -1.38
N ALA A 5 -14.91 1.86 -2.14
CA ALA A 5 -15.64 1.41 -3.33
C ALA A 5 -15.51 2.49 -4.42
N PRO A 6 -14.38 2.53 -5.15
CA PRO A 6 -14.07 3.60 -6.10
C PRO A 6 -15.04 3.70 -7.29
N GLY A 7 -15.75 2.61 -7.60
CA GLY A 7 -16.60 2.50 -8.79
C GLY A 7 -15.78 2.39 -10.08
N ARG A 8 -16.45 2.11 -11.21
CA ARG A 8 -15.83 2.04 -12.55
C ARG A 8 -15.93 3.38 -13.28
N ASN A 9 -15.05 3.62 -14.24
CA ASN A 9 -15.14 4.67 -15.25
C ASN A 9 -15.59 6.02 -14.70
N SER A 10 -14.73 6.63 -13.89
CA SER A 10 -14.93 8.02 -13.50
C SER A 10 -16.13 8.28 -12.58
N SER A 11 -16.59 7.22 -11.91
CA SER A 11 -17.55 7.33 -10.82
C SER A 11 -17.03 8.23 -9.71
N THR A 12 -17.97 8.88 -9.02
CA THR A 12 -17.64 9.66 -7.82
C THR A 12 -17.13 8.78 -6.69
N GLY A 13 -17.48 7.49 -6.63
CA GLY A 13 -17.01 6.51 -5.64
C GLY A 13 -17.57 6.71 -4.22
N THR A 14 -17.40 5.70 -3.36
CA THR A 14 -17.83 5.72 -1.94
C THR A 14 -16.79 5.12 -0.98
N ALA A 15 -16.86 5.53 0.28
CA ALA A 15 -16.14 4.91 1.39
C ALA A 15 -17.12 4.62 2.54
N HIS A 16 -16.97 3.45 3.17
CA HIS A 16 -17.86 2.93 4.19
C HIS A 16 -17.10 2.67 5.47
N LEU A 17 -17.68 3.03 6.61
CA LEU A 17 -17.19 2.63 7.93
C LEU A 17 -18.08 1.55 8.49
N VAL A 18 -17.46 0.44 8.84
CA VAL A 18 -18.13 -0.77 9.32
C VAL A 18 -17.55 -1.15 10.67
N ARG A 19 -18.42 -1.53 11.60
CA ARG A 19 -18.04 -2.05 12.92
C ARG A 19 -18.20 -3.56 12.92
N GLY A 20 -17.13 -4.27 13.28
CA GLY A 20 -17.19 -5.69 13.60
C GLY A 20 -17.64 -5.88 15.05
N SER A 21 -18.37 -6.96 15.30
CA SER A 21 -18.72 -7.41 16.65
C SER A 21 -17.92 -8.66 17.03
N HIS A 22 -17.91 -9.00 18.32
CA HIS A 22 -17.38 -10.28 18.82
C HIS A 22 -18.17 -11.51 18.35
N THR A 23 -19.32 -11.30 17.72
CA THR A 23 -20.15 -12.37 17.14
C THR A 23 -19.92 -12.50 15.63
N ASN A 24 -18.80 -12.00 15.11
CA ASN A 24 -18.42 -12.04 13.69
C ASN A 24 -19.44 -11.40 12.74
N THR A 25 -20.22 -10.42 13.21
CA THR A 25 -21.14 -9.66 12.36
C THR A 25 -20.53 -8.31 12.00
N LEU A 26 -20.72 -7.89 10.75
CA LEU A 26 -20.35 -6.56 10.27
C LEU A 26 -21.59 -5.67 10.20
N THR A 27 -21.53 -4.51 10.86
CA THR A 27 -22.60 -3.51 10.81
C THR A 27 -22.09 -2.24 10.14
N LEU A 28 -22.76 -1.83 9.07
CA LEU A 28 -22.49 -0.55 8.42
C LEU A 28 -22.86 0.59 9.37
N MET A 29 -21.90 1.46 9.66
CA MET A 29 -22.09 2.60 10.55
C MET A 29 -22.43 3.86 9.76
N THR A 30 -21.65 4.15 8.71
CA THR A 30 -21.84 5.32 7.87
C THR A 30 -21.14 5.15 6.51
N SER A 31 -21.53 5.98 5.56
CA SER A 31 -21.01 6.00 4.19
C SER A 31 -20.75 7.43 3.75
N PHE A 32 -19.67 7.63 3.01
CA PHE A 32 -19.28 8.91 2.42
C PHE A 32 -19.15 8.74 0.92
N ALA A 33 -19.78 9.64 0.15
CA ALA A 33 -19.60 9.70 -1.29
C ALA A 33 -18.50 10.71 -1.66
N GLY A 34 -17.74 10.37 -2.71
CA GLY A 34 -16.90 11.35 -3.39
C GLY A 34 -17.74 12.41 -4.08
N THR A 35 -17.13 13.58 -4.30
CA THR A 35 -17.83 14.76 -4.84
C THR A 35 -17.20 15.28 -6.13
N ALA A 36 -16.00 14.83 -6.47
CA ALA A 36 -15.29 15.25 -7.67
C ALA A 36 -15.74 14.44 -8.88
N ALA A 37 -15.71 15.07 -10.06
CA ALA A 37 -15.79 14.35 -11.31
C ALA A 37 -14.59 13.42 -11.48
N HIS A 38 -14.82 12.30 -12.16
CA HIS A 38 -13.84 11.25 -12.37
C HIS A 38 -13.19 10.70 -11.08
N GLY A 39 -13.84 10.86 -9.91
CA GLY A 39 -13.18 10.76 -8.61
C GLY A 39 -12.44 9.46 -8.27
N SER A 40 -13.05 8.30 -8.54
CA SER A 40 -12.62 7.01 -7.94
C SER A 40 -12.39 7.11 -6.43
N PHE A 41 -13.24 7.87 -5.74
CA PHE A 41 -13.15 8.06 -4.28
C PHE A 41 -13.35 6.72 -3.57
N GLY A 42 -12.42 6.38 -2.68
CA GLY A 42 -12.39 5.06 -2.07
C GLY A 42 -11.45 4.10 -2.77
N ALA A 43 -10.58 4.56 -3.67
CA ALA A 43 -9.53 3.71 -4.25
C ALA A 43 -8.64 3.12 -3.15
N GLN A 44 -8.28 3.94 -2.15
CA GLN A 44 -7.67 3.49 -0.91
C GLN A 44 -8.27 4.26 0.28
N VAL A 45 -8.35 3.59 1.43
CA VAL A 45 -8.94 4.15 2.65
C VAL A 45 -8.05 3.88 3.86
N LEU A 46 -7.92 4.88 4.72
CA LEU A 46 -7.14 4.83 5.94
C LEU A 46 -7.95 5.42 7.10
N LEU A 47 -8.08 4.67 8.19
CA LEU A 47 -8.67 5.17 9.42
C LEU A 47 -7.56 5.57 10.39
N LEU A 48 -7.24 6.85 10.43
CA LEU A 48 -6.30 7.42 11.39
C LEU A 48 -6.95 7.53 12.77
N THR A 49 -6.36 6.92 13.79
CA THR A 49 -6.85 6.97 15.18
C THR A 49 -5.81 7.52 16.16
N PRO A 50 -5.34 8.77 15.99
CA PRO A 50 -4.30 9.33 16.84
C PRO A 50 -4.67 9.23 18.33
N GLN A 51 -3.70 8.87 19.15
CA GLN A 51 -3.90 8.80 20.59
C GLN A 51 -3.14 9.92 21.32
N LYS A 52 -3.58 10.23 22.53
CA LYS A 52 -2.89 11.12 23.46
C LYS A 52 -2.92 10.51 24.85
N LEU A 53 -1.77 10.50 25.51
CA LEU A 53 -1.67 10.11 26.93
C LEU A 53 -2.29 11.20 27.80
N THR A 54 -3.21 10.81 28.67
CA THR A 54 -3.81 11.64 29.72
C THR A 54 -3.53 11.03 31.09
N GLY A 55 -3.92 11.72 32.17
CA GLY A 55 -3.83 11.17 33.53
C GLY A 55 -4.65 9.89 33.75
N SER A 56 -5.59 9.58 32.86
CA SER A 56 -6.42 8.37 32.90
C SER A 56 -6.04 7.33 31.84
N GLY A 57 -4.88 7.48 31.19
CA GLY A 57 -4.39 6.58 30.14
C GLY A 57 -4.49 7.15 28.73
N TRP A 58 -4.36 6.28 27.73
CA TRP A 58 -4.41 6.67 26.32
C TRP A 58 -5.85 6.89 25.86
N VAL A 59 -6.12 8.04 25.24
CA VAL A 59 -7.43 8.40 24.70
C VAL A 59 -7.30 8.71 23.21
N ARG A 60 -8.24 8.21 22.40
CA ARG A 60 -8.33 8.55 20.98
C ARG A 60 -8.70 10.03 20.82
N THR A 61 -8.01 10.72 19.94
CA THR A 61 -8.23 12.13 19.63
C THR A 61 -8.16 12.36 18.13
N ASN A 62 -8.99 13.26 17.61
CA ASN A 62 -8.93 13.70 16.21
C ASN A 62 -8.94 12.53 15.20
N GLN A 63 -9.81 11.55 15.44
CA GLN A 63 -9.99 10.42 14.54
C GLN A 63 -10.40 10.93 13.15
N GLN A 64 -9.82 10.35 12.10
CA GLN A 64 -10.05 10.79 10.73
C GLN A 64 -10.12 9.58 9.80
N LEU A 65 -11.05 9.64 8.84
CA LEU A 65 -11.00 8.78 7.67
C LEU A 65 -10.32 9.56 6.55
N VAL A 66 -9.24 9.01 6.00
CA VAL A 66 -8.53 9.54 4.85
C VAL A 66 -8.85 8.63 3.67
N VAL A 67 -9.25 9.22 2.55
CA VAL A 67 -9.72 8.49 1.38
C VAL A 67 -9.03 9.05 0.14
N SER A 68 -8.42 8.19 -0.66
CA SER A 68 -7.90 8.62 -1.95
C SER A 68 -8.97 8.63 -3.04
N ALA A 69 -8.78 9.53 -4.00
CA ALA A 69 -9.59 9.72 -5.18
C ALA A 69 -8.64 10.06 -6.35
N PRO A 70 -7.86 9.08 -6.82
CA PRO A 70 -6.69 9.32 -7.68
C PRO A 70 -7.05 9.88 -9.06
N THR A 71 -8.24 9.61 -9.57
CA THR A 71 -8.67 10.12 -10.89
C THR A 71 -9.54 11.37 -10.75
N ALA A 72 -9.69 11.92 -9.54
CA ALA A 72 -10.47 13.12 -9.33
C ALA A 72 -9.86 14.35 -10.01
N ASP A 73 -10.70 15.14 -10.66
CA ASP A 73 -10.29 16.41 -11.26
C ASP A 73 -9.93 17.46 -10.19
N ASP A 74 -8.90 18.27 -10.43
CA ASP A 74 -8.55 19.43 -9.61
C ASP A 74 -8.80 20.72 -10.40
N GLY A 75 -10.03 21.22 -10.30
CA GLY A 75 -10.48 22.38 -11.08
C GLY A 75 -10.48 22.11 -12.59
N ALA A 76 -9.54 22.73 -13.31
CA ALA A 76 -9.39 22.54 -14.76
C ALA A 76 -8.44 21.37 -15.13
N LYS A 77 -7.77 20.77 -14.14
CA LYS A 77 -6.80 19.70 -14.36
C LYS A 77 -7.51 18.35 -14.24
N TRP A 78 -7.57 17.61 -15.33
CA TRP A 78 -8.27 16.33 -15.38
C TRP A 78 -7.41 15.24 -14.73
N GLU A 79 -8.05 14.37 -13.93
CA GLU A 79 -7.39 13.26 -13.24
C GLU A 79 -6.09 13.64 -12.49
N ALA A 80 -6.02 14.87 -11.97
CA ALA A 80 -4.89 15.32 -11.17
C ALA A 80 -4.78 14.55 -9.84
N GLY A 81 -5.91 14.07 -9.33
CA GLY A 81 -6.01 13.26 -8.13
C GLY A 81 -6.14 14.07 -6.85
N GLN A 82 -6.78 13.45 -5.86
CA GLN A 82 -7.06 14.07 -4.56
C GLN A 82 -6.92 13.04 -3.43
N VAL A 83 -6.59 13.54 -2.24
CA VAL A 83 -6.80 12.85 -0.97
C VAL A 83 -7.78 13.64 -0.12
N VAL A 84 -8.83 12.98 0.38
CA VAL A 84 -9.89 13.61 1.17
C VAL A 84 -9.82 13.15 2.61
N VAL A 85 -9.76 14.11 3.52
CA VAL A 85 -9.74 13.91 4.97
C VAL A 85 -11.11 14.24 5.55
N LEU A 86 -11.70 13.26 6.23
CA LEU A 86 -12.99 13.32 6.90
C LEU A 86 -12.74 13.28 8.41
N PRO A 87 -12.89 14.39 9.15
CA PRO A 87 -12.70 14.39 10.60
C PRO A 87 -13.92 13.77 11.30
N LEU A 88 -13.67 12.84 12.22
CA LEU A 88 -14.68 11.97 12.82
C LEU A 88 -14.65 12.00 14.35
N THR A 89 -15.83 11.79 14.94
CA THR A 89 -15.96 11.38 16.33
C THR A 89 -15.53 9.91 16.49
N SER A 90 -15.36 9.46 17.73
CA SER A 90 -15.21 8.03 18.04
C SER A 90 -16.40 7.17 17.60
N GLY A 91 -17.57 7.79 17.43
CA GLY A 91 -18.78 7.20 16.87
C GLY A 91 -18.88 7.26 15.35
N PHE A 92 -17.84 7.72 14.64
CA PHE A 92 -17.77 7.88 13.18
C PHE A 92 -18.70 8.93 12.56
N ALA A 93 -19.22 9.86 13.36
CA ALA A 93 -19.93 11.04 12.85
C ALA A 93 -18.93 12.14 12.46
N LEU A 94 -19.21 12.94 11.43
CA LEU A 94 -18.35 14.06 11.05
C LEU A 94 -18.30 15.12 12.16
N THR A 95 -17.10 15.56 12.53
CA THR A 95 -16.89 16.66 13.49
C THR A 95 -16.70 18.02 12.80
N GLY A 96 -16.68 18.04 11.47
CA GLY A 96 -16.47 19.24 10.67
C GLY A 96 -16.51 18.94 9.18
N SER A 97 -16.22 19.97 8.37
CA SER A 97 -16.17 19.82 6.91
C SER A 97 -15.04 18.91 6.46
N ARG A 98 -15.31 18.11 5.42
CA ARG A 98 -14.27 17.37 4.68
C ARG A 98 -13.17 18.33 4.19
N LYS A 99 -11.92 17.88 4.19
CA LYS A 99 -10.78 18.61 3.62
C LYS A 99 -10.28 17.86 2.40
N VAL A 100 -10.12 18.56 1.30
CA VAL A 100 -9.53 18.02 0.07
C VAL A 100 -8.07 18.47 0.04
N ILE A 101 -7.18 17.54 -0.28
CA ILE A 101 -5.74 17.75 -0.41
C ILE A 101 -5.37 17.35 -1.84
N THR A 102 -4.71 18.26 -2.54
CA THR A 102 -4.12 18.09 -3.88
C THR A 102 -2.69 18.63 -3.87
N GLN A 103 -1.95 18.47 -4.97
CA GLN A 103 -0.61 19.04 -5.10
C GLN A 103 -0.63 20.58 -5.08
N ASP A 104 -1.74 21.21 -5.48
CA ASP A 104 -1.93 22.67 -5.38
C ASP A 104 -2.31 23.16 -3.97
N SER A 105 -2.50 22.26 -3.00
CA SER A 105 -2.94 22.64 -1.65
C SER A 105 -1.84 23.35 -0.85
N PRO A 106 -2.16 24.39 -0.05
CA PRO A 106 -1.15 25.11 0.74
C PRO A 106 -0.35 24.20 1.68
N GLY A 107 0.98 24.16 1.47
CA GLY A 107 1.91 23.35 2.27
C GLY A 107 2.12 21.92 1.78
N VAL A 108 1.46 21.55 0.67
CA VAL A 108 1.80 20.37 -0.14
C VAL A 108 2.76 20.84 -1.23
N PRO A 109 4.01 20.33 -1.31
CA PRO A 109 4.92 20.75 -2.36
C PRO A 109 4.57 20.12 -3.71
N GLY A 110 4.70 20.93 -4.76
CA GLY A 110 4.38 20.54 -6.13
C GLY A 110 3.29 21.44 -6.71
N SER A 111 2.77 21.02 -7.85
CA SER A 111 1.58 21.59 -8.48
C SER A 111 0.81 20.45 -9.11
N SER A 112 -0.51 20.51 -9.09
CA SER A 112 -1.33 19.52 -9.79
C SER A 112 -1.05 19.62 -11.30
N GLU A 113 -0.95 18.52 -12.02
CA GLU A 113 -0.95 18.48 -13.48
C GLU A 113 -1.97 17.45 -13.98
N ASN A 114 -2.20 17.44 -15.30
CA ASN A 114 -3.16 16.53 -15.91
C ASN A 114 -2.66 15.09 -15.84
N GLY A 115 -3.42 14.22 -15.17
CA GLY A 115 -3.13 12.79 -15.11
C GLY A 115 -2.02 12.39 -14.12
N ASP A 116 -1.58 13.28 -13.23
CA ASP A 116 -0.61 12.95 -12.16
C ASP A 116 -1.15 11.93 -11.16
N ARG A 117 -2.48 11.92 -11.00
CA ARG A 117 -3.21 10.97 -10.15
C ARG A 117 -2.70 10.92 -8.71
N PHE A 118 -2.50 12.09 -8.10
CA PHE A 118 -2.17 12.23 -6.68
C PHE A 118 -3.12 11.41 -5.80
N GLY A 119 -2.58 10.54 -4.96
CA GLY A 119 -3.38 9.60 -4.17
C GLY A 119 -3.56 8.23 -4.80
N THR A 120 -2.81 7.90 -5.85
CA THR A 120 -2.79 6.54 -6.42
C THR A 120 -2.39 5.50 -5.37
N ALA A 121 -1.42 5.85 -4.52
CA ALA A 121 -1.07 5.09 -3.33
C ALA A 121 -1.17 5.96 -2.07
N LEU A 122 -1.56 5.36 -0.95
CA LEU A 122 -1.89 6.03 0.31
C LEU A 122 -1.54 5.10 1.48
N ALA A 123 -0.68 5.56 2.36
CA ALA A 123 -0.39 4.94 3.65
C ALA A 123 -0.39 5.99 4.75
N GLY A 124 -0.47 5.58 6.01
CA GLY A 124 -0.35 6.51 7.11
C GLY A 124 -0.62 5.91 8.48
N GLN A 125 -0.24 6.65 9.50
CA GLN A 125 -0.38 6.29 10.90
C GLN A 125 -0.44 7.58 11.72
N ASP A 126 -1.25 7.59 12.78
CA ASP A 126 -1.48 8.75 13.63
C ASP A 126 -1.90 10.01 12.83
N ARG A 127 -1.02 11.01 12.74
CA ARG A 127 -1.27 12.29 12.05
C ARG A 127 -0.41 12.44 10.80
N THR A 128 0.07 11.33 10.27
CA THR A 128 0.96 11.28 9.11
C THR A 128 0.30 10.50 7.99
N ILE A 129 0.38 11.04 6.78
CA ILE A 129 0.00 10.35 5.55
C ILE A 129 1.16 10.40 4.56
N VAL A 130 1.27 9.35 3.77
CA VAL A 130 2.21 9.20 2.67
C VAL A 130 1.38 9.01 1.43
N VAL A 131 1.59 9.85 0.43
CA VAL A 131 0.78 9.89 -0.79
C VAL A 131 1.68 9.67 -2.00
N GLY A 132 1.39 8.64 -2.78
CA GLY A 132 2.05 8.33 -4.04
C GLY A 132 1.38 9.02 -5.22
N THR A 133 2.23 9.49 -6.14
CA THR A 133 1.88 10.14 -7.41
C THR A 133 2.78 9.55 -8.51
N PRO A 134 2.60 8.27 -8.88
CA PRO A 134 3.51 7.58 -9.81
C PRO A 134 3.55 8.19 -11.20
N ASN A 135 2.51 8.93 -11.60
CA ASN A 135 2.44 9.56 -12.91
C ASN A 135 3.14 10.93 -12.97
N GLU A 136 3.57 11.47 -11.84
CA GLU A 136 4.29 12.75 -11.76
C GLU A 136 5.49 12.77 -12.71
N ALA A 137 5.66 13.87 -13.44
CA ALA A 137 6.83 14.08 -14.26
C ALA A 137 8.01 14.64 -13.43
N VAL A 138 9.20 14.05 -13.58
CA VAL A 138 10.42 14.61 -12.99
C VAL A 138 11.25 15.28 -14.10
N GLY A 139 11.06 16.60 -14.24
CA GLY A 139 11.58 17.35 -15.38
C GLY A 139 10.82 16.95 -16.65
N THR A 140 11.51 16.40 -17.65
CA THR A 140 10.89 15.94 -18.91
C THR A 140 10.50 14.46 -18.90
N ARG A 141 10.71 13.76 -17.77
CA ARG A 141 10.51 12.32 -17.65
C ARG A 141 9.12 12.03 -17.12
N ARG A 142 8.20 11.69 -18.03
CA ARG A 142 6.81 11.37 -17.70
C ARG A 142 6.74 10.09 -16.88
N ASN A 143 5.80 10.01 -15.95
CA ASN A 143 5.59 8.85 -15.08
C ASN A 143 6.86 8.40 -14.36
N ALA A 144 7.74 9.35 -14.03
CA ALA A 144 8.91 9.08 -13.20
C ALA A 144 8.48 8.89 -11.73
N GLY A 145 7.44 9.63 -11.33
CA GLY A 145 6.77 9.45 -10.06
C GLY A 145 7.35 10.28 -8.91
N ALA A 146 6.50 10.48 -7.91
CA ALA A 146 6.83 11.15 -6.66
C ALA A 146 6.06 10.56 -5.48
N VAL A 147 6.59 10.80 -4.28
CA VAL A 147 5.90 10.54 -3.01
C VAL A 147 5.91 11.79 -2.15
N THR A 148 4.74 12.16 -1.64
CA THR A 148 4.57 13.28 -0.72
C THR A 148 4.38 12.78 0.71
N LEU A 149 5.28 13.17 1.62
CA LEU A 149 5.26 12.82 3.03
C LEU A 149 4.65 13.97 3.83
N LEU A 150 3.44 13.79 4.35
CA LEU A 150 2.65 14.85 4.96
C LEU A 150 2.36 14.57 6.43
N SER A 151 2.42 15.60 7.27
CA SER A 151 2.03 15.52 8.67
C SER A 151 1.14 16.69 9.10
N ALA A 152 0.15 16.36 9.92
CA ALA A 152 -0.69 17.30 10.65
C ALA A 152 -0.24 17.42 12.11
N THR A 153 -0.68 18.47 12.80
CA THR A 153 -0.36 18.69 14.22
C THR A 153 -1.58 18.42 15.09
N GLN A 154 -1.37 18.30 16.41
CA GLN A 154 -2.50 18.14 17.33
C GLN A 154 -3.44 19.36 17.32
N SER A 155 -2.90 20.57 17.12
CA SER A 155 -3.67 21.82 17.07
C SER A 155 -4.34 22.06 15.72
N ALA A 156 -3.83 21.48 14.64
CA ALA A 156 -4.39 21.58 13.30
C ALA A 156 -4.47 20.18 12.65
N PRO A 157 -5.35 19.30 13.17
CA PRO A 157 -5.34 17.87 12.85
C PRO A 157 -5.73 17.53 11.41
N THR A 158 -6.35 18.47 10.69
CA THR A 158 -6.74 18.32 9.29
C THR A 158 -5.94 19.21 8.34
N THR A 159 -4.88 19.87 8.83
CA THR A 159 -3.99 20.71 8.03
C THR A 159 -2.64 20.00 7.86
N PHE A 160 -2.54 19.29 6.75
CA PHE A 160 -1.35 18.54 6.38
C PHE A 160 -0.36 19.43 5.65
N LYS A 161 0.92 19.31 5.98
CA LYS A 161 2.02 19.92 5.23
C LYS A 161 3.22 18.97 5.23
N GLY A 162 4.15 19.13 4.31
CA GLY A 162 5.25 18.19 4.23
C GLY A 162 6.27 18.45 3.16
N VAL A 163 6.84 17.35 2.66
CA VAL A 163 7.94 17.31 1.71
C VAL A 163 7.64 16.28 0.62
N THR A 164 8.06 16.58 -0.60
CA THR A 164 7.95 15.66 -1.74
C THR A 164 9.32 15.04 -2.02
N VAL A 165 9.32 13.76 -2.38
CA VAL A 165 10.50 12.94 -2.66
C VAL A 165 10.35 12.30 -4.02
N THR A 166 11.43 12.29 -4.77
CA THR A 166 11.61 11.62 -6.07
C THR A 166 12.97 10.92 -6.08
N GLN A 167 13.26 10.06 -7.07
CA GLN A 167 14.60 9.48 -7.21
C GLN A 167 15.71 10.50 -7.48
N ASN A 168 15.36 11.70 -7.99
CA ASN A 168 16.31 12.81 -8.14
C ASN A 168 16.52 13.62 -6.86
N SER A 169 15.82 13.30 -5.77
CA SER A 169 15.96 14.01 -4.51
C SER A 169 17.29 13.71 -3.82
N ALA A 170 17.84 14.70 -3.11
CA ALA A 170 19.16 14.58 -2.50
C ALA A 170 19.27 13.37 -1.56
N GLY A 171 20.25 12.51 -1.82
CA GLY A 171 20.53 11.32 -1.02
C GLY A 171 19.60 10.12 -1.28
N VAL A 172 18.61 10.24 -2.15
CA VAL A 172 17.83 9.10 -2.66
C VAL A 172 18.68 8.41 -3.74
N PRO A 173 19.00 7.11 -3.61
CA PRO A 173 19.72 6.39 -4.65
C PRO A 173 18.92 6.30 -5.95
N GLY A 174 19.62 6.16 -7.08
CA GLY A 174 19.00 6.07 -8.41
C GLY A 174 18.96 7.41 -9.13
N THR A 175 18.29 7.43 -10.26
CA THR A 175 17.99 8.64 -11.03
C THR A 175 16.63 8.42 -11.63
N ALA A 176 15.76 9.43 -11.60
CA ALA A 176 14.45 9.30 -12.22
C ALA A 176 14.61 9.05 -13.72
N GLU A 177 13.84 8.12 -14.25
CA GLU A 177 13.67 7.73 -15.65
C GLU A 177 12.18 7.80 -16.01
N ALA A 178 11.86 7.78 -17.31
CA ALA A 178 10.47 7.83 -17.72
C ALA A 178 9.83 6.45 -17.50
N GLY A 179 8.76 6.39 -16.70
CA GLY A 179 8.04 5.16 -16.41
C GLY A 179 8.57 4.36 -15.22
N ASP A 180 9.44 4.92 -14.37
CA ASP A 180 9.85 4.26 -13.11
C ASP A 180 8.68 4.10 -12.13
N GLU A 181 7.71 5.00 -12.22
CA GLU A 181 6.51 5.02 -11.39
C GLU A 181 6.84 5.05 -9.90
N PHE A 182 7.85 5.82 -9.50
CA PHE A 182 8.22 5.99 -8.09
C PHE A 182 7.01 6.46 -7.27
N GLY A 183 6.62 5.69 -6.25
CA GLY A 183 5.40 5.93 -5.49
C GLY A 183 4.18 5.16 -5.96
N ALA A 184 4.30 4.23 -6.91
CA ALA A 184 3.22 3.35 -7.35
C ALA A 184 2.62 2.53 -6.19
N ALA A 185 3.45 2.15 -5.22
CA ALA A 185 3.03 1.55 -3.97
C ALA A 185 3.77 2.20 -2.80
N VAL A 186 3.07 2.43 -1.69
CA VAL A 186 3.66 2.99 -0.46
C VAL A 186 3.19 2.25 0.78
N ALA A 187 4.07 2.09 1.75
CA ALA A 187 3.74 1.64 3.10
C ALA A 187 4.40 2.54 4.15
N PHE A 188 3.73 2.76 5.27
CA PHE A 188 4.21 3.61 6.35
C PHE A 188 3.97 2.96 7.71
N ARG A 189 5.04 2.83 8.49
CA ARG A 189 4.97 2.31 9.87
C ARG A 189 6.17 2.76 10.67
N ASP A 190 5.97 3.15 11.92
CA ASP A 190 7.03 3.52 12.87
C ASP A 190 8.03 4.52 12.26
N ASN A 191 7.50 5.54 11.60
CA ASN A 191 8.28 6.57 10.89
C ASN A 191 9.17 6.06 9.74
N HIS A 192 8.97 4.82 9.28
CA HIS A 192 9.61 4.31 8.07
C HIS A 192 8.62 4.32 6.92
N VAL A 193 9.13 4.72 5.75
CA VAL A 193 8.38 4.74 4.49
C VAL A 193 9.04 3.72 3.57
N LEU A 194 8.25 2.80 3.02
CA LEU A 194 8.66 1.92 1.93
C LEU A 194 7.94 2.37 0.67
N ILE A 195 8.70 2.57 -0.40
CA ILE A 195 8.21 3.14 -1.66
C ILE A 195 8.59 2.18 -2.80
N GLY A 196 7.63 1.78 -3.62
CA GLY A 196 7.88 1.03 -4.84
C GLY A 196 8.12 1.93 -6.05
N ALA A 197 9.04 1.51 -6.91
CA ALA A 197 9.29 2.03 -8.26
C ALA A 197 9.36 0.81 -9.20
N PRO A 198 8.21 0.17 -9.51
CA PRO A 198 8.17 -1.10 -10.23
C PRO A 198 8.70 -1.00 -11.67
N GLY A 199 8.72 0.20 -12.25
CA GLY A 199 9.22 0.41 -13.60
C GLY A 199 10.74 0.57 -13.70
N GLU A 200 11.45 0.68 -12.58
CA GLU A 200 12.89 0.93 -12.52
C GLU A 200 13.66 -0.08 -13.39
N THR A 201 14.60 0.44 -14.18
CA THR A 201 15.54 -0.36 -14.96
C THR A 201 16.86 -0.53 -14.20
N ILE A 202 17.29 -1.77 -13.97
CA ILE A 202 18.59 -2.03 -13.32
C ILE A 202 19.56 -2.66 -14.31
N GLY A 203 20.57 -1.89 -14.71
CA GLY A 203 21.52 -2.32 -15.73
C GLY A 203 20.84 -2.41 -17.09
N SER A 204 20.82 -3.60 -17.70
CA SER A 204 20.11 -3.85 -18.97
C SER A 204 18.72 -4.45 -18.80
N ALA A 205 18.32 -4.82 -17.57
CA ALA A 205 17.03 -5.42 -17.29
C ALA A 205 16.00 -4.30 -17.05
N ARG A 206 15.02 -4.20 -17.96
CA ARG A 206 13.98 -3.15 -17.94
C ARG A 206 12.81 -3.58 -17.08
N TRP A 207 12.17 -2.63 -16.39
CA TRP A 207 11.02 -2.91 -15.53
C TRP A 207 11.28 -4.04 -14.52
N THR A 208 12.52 -4.13 -14.05
CA THR A 208 12.89 -5.04 -12.96
C THR A 208 12.26 -4.56 -11.67
N GLY A 209 12.22 -3.24 -11.48
CA GLY A 209 11.67 -2.62 -10.29
C GLY A 209 12.67 -2.49 -9.15
N GLN A 210 12.36 -1.58 -8.24
CA GLN A 210 13.13 -1.28 -7.04
C GLN A 210 12.21 -0.77 -5.93
N VAL A 211 12.63 -0.92 -4.68
CA VAL A 211 12.01 -0.24 -3.54
C VAL A 211 12.99 0.66 -2.82
N HIS A 212 12.50 1.77 -2.29
CA HIS A 212 13.25 2.71 -1.47
C HIS A 212 12.72 2.71 -0.05
N LEU A 213 13.63 2.67 0.92
CA LEU A 213 13.30 2.79 2.33
C LEU A 213 13.81 4.13 2.87
N LEU A 214 12.89 4.90 3.44
CA LEU A 214 13.17 6.18 4.07
C LEU A 214 12.79 6.14 5.55
N SER A 215 13.43 6.99 6.37
CA SER A 215 12.89 7.39 7.67
C SER A 215 12.33 8.81 7.56
N PHE A 216 11.10 9.03 8.02
CA PHE A 216 10.42 10.32 8.01
C PHE A 216 10.23 10.83 9.43
N ASN A 217 10.68 12.05 9.71
CA ASN A 217 10.38 12.75 10.95
C ASN A 217 9.15 13.65 10.72
N PRO A 218 7.95 13.26 11.19
CA PRO A 218 6.73 14.03 10.93
C PRO A 218 6.70 15.39 11.65
N ASN A 219 7.43 15.56 12.76
CA ASN A 219 7.46 16.84 13.47
C ASN A 219 8.30 17.88 12.72
N ALA A 220 9.47 17.46 12.23
CA ALA A 220 10.37 18.33 11.47
C ALA A 220 10.03 18.37 9.96
N ARG A 221 9.20 17.42 9.48
CA ARG A 221 8.90 17.19 8.06
C ARG A 221 10.16 17.01 7.23
N THR A 222 11.12 16.28 7.79
CA THR A 222 12.37 15.92 7.12
C THR A 222 12.41 14.42 6.92
N TYR A 223 13.01 13.96 5.83
CA TYR A 223 13.27 12.55 5.63
C TYR A 223 14.78 12.29 5.55
N ARG A 224 15.15 11.02 5.71
CA ARG A 224 16.47 10.50 5.41
C ARG A 224 16.31 9.23 4.61
N SER A 225 16.97 9.15 3.47
CA SER A 225 17.08 7.91 2.71
C SER A 225 17.92 6.90 3.50
N LEU A 226 17.40 5.68 3.65
CA LEU A 226 18.10 4.59 4.33
C LEU A 226 18.80 3.69 3.31
N ARG A 227 18.07 3.25 2.29
CA ARG A 227 18.60 2.46 1.17
C ARG A 227 17.58 2.29 0.05
N ALA A 228 18.09 1.86 -1.11
CA ALA A 228 17.29 1.26 -2.17
C ALA A 228 17.58 -0.25 -2.25
N VAL A 229 16.60 -1.04 -2.69
CA VAL A 229 16.68 -2.50 -2.78
C VAL A 229 16.01 -2.97 -4.07
N HIS A 230 16.71 -3.81 -4.82
CA HIS A 230 16.20 -4.61 -5.93
C HIS A 230 16.60 -6.08 -5.71
N GLN A 231 16.11 -7.02 -6.49
CA GLN A 231 16.29 -8.47 -6.25
C GLN A 231 17.77 -8.92 -6.27
N ASN A 232 18.61 -8.30 -7.10
CA ASN A 232 20.07 -8.51 -7.10
C ASN A 232 20.85 -7.67 -6.05
N THR A 233 20.18 -7.06 -5.07
CA THR A 233 20.89 -6.38 -3.96
C THR A 233 21.55 -7.42 -3.05
N THR A 234 22.77 -7.18 -2.58
CA THR A 234 23.48 -8.14 -1.72
C THR A 234 22.66 -8.55 -0.48
N GLY A 235 22.46 -9.86 -0.32
CA GLY A 235 21.68 -10.43 0.77
C GLY A 235 20.18 -10.51 0.52
N ILE A 236 19.71 -10.07 -0.64
CA ILE A 236 18.35 -10.26 -1.13
C ILE A 236 18.33 -11.46 -2.09
N PRO A 237 17.41 -12.42 -1.94
CA PRO A 237 17.28 -13.53 -2.88
C PRO A 237 16.74 -13.08 -4.24
N GLY A 238 17.20 -13.74 -5.30
CA GLY A 238 16.75 -13.51 -6.68
C GLY A 238 17.82 -12.86 -7.54
N ALA A 239 17.49 -12.66 -8.81
CA ALA A 239 18.26 -11.84 -9.74
C ALA A 239 17.37 -10.69 -10.23
N ASN A 240 17.94 -9.83 -11.08
CA ASN A 240 17.15 -8.82 -11.76
C ASN A 240 16.85 -9.35 -13.15
N GLU A 241 15.58 -9.56 -13.46
CA GLU A 241 15.08 -9.95 -14.76
C GLU A 241 14.20 -8.84 -15.35
N THR A 242 14.01 -8.88 -16.67
CA THR A 242 13.17 -7.88 -17.34
C THR A 242 11.71 -8.19 -17.06
N GLY A 243 11.01 -7.23 -16.47
CA GLY A 243 9.59 -7.34 -16.19
C GLY A 243 9.24 -8.06 -14.90
N ASP A 244 10.13 -8.09 -13.89
CA ASP A 244 9.78 -8.63 -12.55
C ASP A 244 8.83 -7.69 -11.78
N TYR A 245 8.93 -6.39 -12.07
CA TYR A 245 8.16 -5.34 -11.41
C TYR A 245 8.28 -5.36 -9.87
N PHE A 246 9.48 -5.61 -9.35
CA PHE A 246 9.77 -5.58 -7.92
C PHE A 246 9.36 -4.24 -7.30
N GLY A 247 8.48 -4.28 -6.30
CA GLY A 247 7.91 -3.08 -5.70
C GLY A 247 6.54 -2.69 -6.21
N SER A 248 5.90 -3.47 -7.10
CA SER A 248 4.51 -3.25 -7.51
C SER A 248 3.53 -3.24 -6.33
N SER A 249 3.84 -3.98 -5.28
CA SER A 249 3.09 -3.96 -4.03
C SER A 249 4.07 -3.98 -2.85
N VAL A 250 3.75 -3.21 -1.80
CA VAL A 250 4.63 -3.07 -0.63
C VAL A 250 3.84 -3.02 0.66
N ALA A 251 4.44 -3.57 1.72
CA ALA A 251 3.90 -3.58 3.07
C ALA A 251 5.02 -3.50 4.13
N LEU A 252 4.68 -2.98 5.32
CA LEU A 252 5.57 -2.93 6.47
C LEU A 252 4.91 -3.59 7.69
N GLY A 253 5.52 -4.66 8.20
CA GLY A 253 5.06 -5.40 9.38
C GLY A 253 6.16 -5.59 10.42
N ILE A 254 5.79 -6.08 11.61
CA ILE A 254 6.71 -6.37 12.73
C ILE A 254 6.78 -7.89 12.94
N ASN A 255 7.99 -8.42 12.98
CA ASN A 255 8.23 -9.85 13.20
C ASN A 255 8.48 -10.23 14.67
N THR A 256 8.76 -11.51 14.91
CA THR A 256 8.92 -12.15 16.24
C THR A 256 10.07 -11.62 17.11
N VAL A 257 10.91 -10.72 16.59
CA VAL A 257 11.98 -10.05 17.34
C VAL A 257 11.84 -8.53 17.32
N ASP A 258 10.60 -8.04 17.20
CA ASP A 258 10.23 -6.62 17.07
C ASP A 258 10.95 -5.92 15.92
N GLN A 259 11.31 -6.69 14.89
CA GLN A 259 12.02 -6.15 13.74
C GLN A 259 11.01 -5.75 12.66
N LEU A 260 11.05 -4.47 12.31
CA LEU A 260 10.35 -3.94 11.15
C LEU A 260 10.82 -4.64 9.88
N THR A 261 9.89 -5.22 9.15
CA THR A 261 10.08 -6.08 7.99
C THR A 261 9.34 -5.48 6.81
N ALA A 262 10.06 -5.28 5.70
CA ALA A 262 9.51 -4.94 4.41
C ALA A 262 9.03 -6.22 3.73
N ILE A 263 7.85 -6.15 3.12
CA ILE A 263 7.25 -7.19 2.29
C ILE A 263 7.04 -6.55 0.92
N VAL A 264 7.59 -7.16 -0.12
CA VAL A 264 7.65 -6.58 -1.46
C VAL A 264 7.23 -7.62 -2.49
N GLY A 265 6.21 -7.31 -3.28
CA GLY A 265 5.80 -8.13 -4.41
C GLY A 265 6.61 -7.84 -5.67
N ALA A 266 6.90 -8.91 -6.42
CA ALA A 266 7.39 -8.90 -7.79
C ALA A 266 6.47 -9.82 -8.61
N PRO A 267 5.28 -9.35 -9.01
CA PRO A 267 4.28 -10.18 -9.70
C PRO A 267 4.75 -10.65 -11.08
N GLY A 268 5.80 -10.05 -11.63
CA GLY A 268 6.37 -10.47 -12.91
C GLY A 268 7.46 -11.54 -12.82
N GLU A 269 7.94 -11.84 -11.60
CA GLU A 269 9.03 -12.79 -11.36
C GLU A 269 8.79 -14.11 -12.06
N ALA A 270 9.84 -14.65 -12.70
CA ALA A 270 9.80 -15.96 -13.29
C ALA A 270 10.20 -17.06 -12.29
N ILE A 271 9.36 -18.07 -12.09
CA ILE A 271 9.74 -19.27 -11.33
C ILE A 271 10.19 -20.36 -12.31
N GLY A 272 11.51 -20.49 -12.48
CA GLY A 272 12.09 -21.37 -13.49
C GLY A 272 11.83 -20.85 -14.91
N LYS A 273 10.89 -21.47 -15.63
CA LYS A 273 10.49 -21.05 -16.99
C LYS A 273 9.10 -20.40 -17.04
N LEU A 274 8.45 -20.28 -15.90
CA LEU A 274 7.08 -19.81 -15.77
C LEU A 274 7.12 -18.29 -15.58
N LEU A 275 6.98 -17.56 -16.68
CA LEU A 275 7.03 -16.10 -16.68
C LEU A 275 5.80 -15.54 -15.96
N GLY A 276 6.00 -14.54 -15.09
CA GLY A 276 4.89 -13.91 -14.37
C GLY A 276 4.21 -14.82 -13.35
N ALA A 277 4.87 -15.89 -12.91
CA ALA A 277 4.41 -16.68 -11.76
C ALA A 277 4.40 -15.82 -10.49
N GLY A 278 5.36 -14.91 -10.37
CA GLY A 278 5.43 -13.92 -9.31
C GLY A 278 6.12 -14.41 -8.04
N SER A 279 6.54 -13.46 -7.21
CA SER A 279 7.11 -13.73 -5.89
C SER A 279 6.86 -12.60 -4.89
N VAL A 280 7.05 -12.92 -3.61
CA VAL A 280 7.11 -11.94 -2.52
C VAL A 280 8.43 -12.09 -1.78
N THR A 281 9.17 -10.99 -1.67
CA THR A 281 10.40 -10.92 -0.89
C THR A 281 10.18 -10.17 0.42
N MET A 282 10.63 -10.77 1.51
CA MET A 282 10.61 -10.22 2.85
C MET A 282 12.02 -9.97 3.34
N PHE A 283 12.27 -8.78 3.89
CA PHE A 283 13.57 -8.43 4.46
C PHE A 283 13.46 -7.40 5.57
N ARG A 284 14.52 -7.29 6.39
CA ARG A 284 14.59 -6.29 7.47
C ARG A 284 14.52 -4.86 6.92
N ALA A 285 13.51 -4.07 7.25
CA ALA A 285 13.44 -2.68 6.80
C ALA A 285 14.45 -1.80 7.54
N ASN A 286 14.37 -1.71 8.87
CA ASN A 286 15.07 -0.68 9.66
C ASN A 286 16.60 -0.79 9.75
N ARG A 287 17.24 -1.80 9.15
CA ARG A 287 18.69 -1.99 9.12
C ARG A 287 19.09 -2.88 7.93
N SER A 288 20.27 -2.64 7.35
CA SER A 288 20.86 -3.54 6.35
C SER A 288 21.36 -4.85 6.96
N GLY A 289 21.44 -5.90 6.14
CA GLY A 289 21.78 -7.25 6.59
C GLY A 289 20.64 -7.95 7.34
N GLY A 290 20.93 -9.14 7.85
CA GLY A 290 19.91 -10.05 8.38
C GLY A 290 19.40 -11.03 7.31
N ILE A 291 18.41 -11.84 7.69
CA ILE A 291 17.83 -12.85 6.80
C ILE A 291 16.77 -12.17 5.94
N ALA A 292 16.91 -12.30 4.62
CA ALA A 292 15.85 -12.05 3.67
C ALA A 292 15.34 -13.38 3.10
N ARG A 293 14.07 -13.42 2.74
CA ARG A 293 13.40 -14.61 2.21
C ARG A 293 12.50 -14.22 1.06
N SER A 294 12.64 -14.90 -0.07
CA SER A 294 11.67 -14.85 -1.16
C SER A 294 10.78 -16.10 -1.11
N VAL A 295 9.50 -15.93 -1.41
CA VAL A 295 8.50 -16.98 -1.46
C VAL A 295 7.61 -16.82 -2.69
N HIS A 296 7.07 -17.93 -3.18
CA HIS A 296 6.13 -18.05 -4.30
C HIS A 296 5.25 -19.29 -4.05
N GLN A 297 4.24 -19.54 -4.89
CA GLN A 297 3.49 -20.80 -4.82
C GLN A 297 4.41 -22.01 -4.96
N GLY A 298 4.13 -23.08 -4.21
CA GLY A 298 5.01 -24.25 -4.14
C GLY A 298 6.23 -24.11 -3.21
N THR A 299 6.47 -22.93 -2.63
CA THR A 299 7.39 -22.82 -1.48
C THR A 299 6.86 -23.66 -0.31
N PRO A 300 7.68 -24.42 0.44
CA PRO A 300 7.18 -25.23 1.56
C PRO A 300 6.34 -24.42 2.56
N GLY A 301 5.09 -24.84 2.75
CA GLY A 301 4.09 -24.16 3.60
C GLY A 301 3.18 -23.17 2.86
N ILE A 302 3.35 -23.00 1.55
CA ILE A 302 2.47 -22.24 0.66
C ILE A 302 1.85 -23.23 -0.32
N ALA A 303 0.51 -23.28 -0.36
CA ALA A 303 -0.25 -24.13 -1.26
C ALA A 303 -0.18 -23.64 -2.71
N GLY A 304 -0.59 -24.49 -3.65
CA GLY A 304 -0.51 -24.24 -5.09
C GLY A 304 0.85 -24.63 -5.67
N ALA A 305 0.90 -24.85 -6.98
CA ALA A 305 2.13 -24.81 -7.75
C ALA A 305 2.28 -23.38 -8.32
N PRO A 306 3.47 -22.98 -8.78
CA PRO A 306 3.57 -21.81 -9.63
C PRO A 306 3.17 -22.21 -11.05
N GLU A 307 2.39 -21.35 -11.70
CA GLU A 307 2.03 -21.38 -13.09
C GLU A 307 2.40 -20.04 -13.77
N ALA A 308 2.40 -20.01 -15.10
CA ALA A 308 2.81 -18.81 -15.82
C ALA A 308 1.64 -17.84 -15.90
N GLY A 309 1.70 -16.73 -15.17
CA GLY A 309 0.66 -15.69 -15.19
C GLY A 309 -0.04 -15.46 -13.84
N ASP A 310 0.21 -16.29 -12.84
CA ASP A 310 -0.46 -16.24 -11.53
C ASP A 310 -0.26 -14.91 -10.81
N ARG A 311 0.89 -14.29 -11.06
CA ARG A 311 1.29 -13.00 -10.49
C ARG A 311 1.26 -13.00 -8.97
N PHE A 312 1.80 -14.06 -8.35
CA PHE A 312 1.97 -14.11 -6.90
C PHE A 312 2.67 -12.85 -6.38
N GLY A 313 2.06 -12.18 -5.38
CA GLY A 313 2.58 -10.90 -4.89
C GLY A 313 2.04 -9.68 -5.63
N TRP A 314 1.03 -9.84 -6.50
CA TRP A 314 0.33 -8.72 -7.13
C TRP A 314 -0.14 -7.68 -6.11
N SER A 315 -0.68 -8.15 -4.99
CA SER A 315 -1.00 -7.32 -3.84
C SER A 315 -0.44 -7.97 -2.57
N VAL A 316 0.02 -7.14 -1.62
CA VAL A 316 0.49 -7.60 -0.31
C VAL A 316 -0.09 -6.73 0.79
N GLY A 317 -0.35 -7.33 1.95
CA GLY A 317 -0.87 -6.64 3.13
C GLY A 317 -0.37 -7.27 4.42
N VAL A 318 -0.50 -6.51 5.51
CA VAL A 318 -0.12 -6.97 6.86
C VAL A 318 -1.36 -7.14 7.71
N VAL A 319 -1.57 -8.34 8.23
CA VAL A 319 -2.64 -8.59 9.21
C VAL A 319 -2.05 -8.47 10.59
N SER A 320 -2.35 -7.37 11.27
CA SER A 320 -2.03 -7.20 12.68
C SER A 320 -3.07 -7.93 13.53
N GLY A 321 -2.63 -8.78 14.45
CA GLY A 321 -3.52 -9.54 15.32
C GLY A 321 -2.91 -9.89 16.66
N ASP A 322 -3.48 -9.33 17.72
CA ASP A 322 -3.65 -10.02 19.00
C ASP A 322 -4.78 -11.03 18.77
N LEU A 323 -4.42 -12.25 18.35
CA LEU A 323 -5.39 -13.34 18.42
C LEU A 323 -5.65 -13.55 19.91
N ALA A 324 -6.91 -13.68 20.30
CA ALA A 324 -7.31 -13.84 21.70
C ALA A 324 -6.87 -15.19 22.32
N ASP A 325 -5.75 -15.76 21.86
CA ASP A 325 -5.16 -17.02 22.27
C ASP A 325 -3.98 -16.85 23.24
N GLY A 326 -3.56 -15.62 23.54
CA GLY A 326 -2.53 -15.34 24.54
C GLY A 326 -1.09 -15.53 24.06
N GLU A 327 -0.88 -15.69 22.75
CA GLU A 327 0.45 -15.73 22.15
C GLU A 327 1.00 -14.31 21.89
N ALA A 328 2.31 -14.13 22.05
CA ALA A 328 2.96 -12.83 21.86
C ALA A 328 2.76 -12.29 20.43
N MET A 329 2.30 -11.03 20.35
CA MET A 329 2.02 -10.17 19.17
C MET A 329 2.86 -10.48 17.93
N ARG A 330 2.22 -10.84 16.80
CA ARG A 330 2.90 -11.07 15.51
C ARG A 330 2.06 -10.54 14.36
N ASP A 331 2.70 -9.80 13.46
CA ASP A 331 2.08 -9.48 12.18
C ASP A 331 2.11 -10.71 11.25
N GLY A 332 0.96 -10.98 10.64
CA GLY A 332 0.80 -11.89 9.51
C GLY A 332 0.94 -11.16 8.17
N VAL A 333 1.05 -11.93 7.09
CA VAL A 333 1.09 -11.40 5.73
C VAL A 333 -0.06 -11.99 4.94
N VAL A 334 -0.67 -11.18 4.08
CA VAL A 334 -1.64 -11.62 3.08
C VAL A 334 -1.10 -11.24 1.71
N ILE A 335 -1.24 -12.13 0.75
CA ILE A 335 -0.68 -12.05 -0.59
C ILE A 335 -1.79 -12.40 -1.58
N GLY A 336 -2.02 -11.52 -2.55
CA GLY A 336 -2.94 -11.77 -3.65
C GLY A 336 -2.23 -12.40 -4.83
N VAL A 337 -2.96 -13.29 -5.51
CA VAL A 337 -2.50 -14.08 -6.65
C VAL A 337 -3.64 -14.12 -7.68
N PRO A 338 -3.87 -13.03 -8.41
CA PRO A 338 -5.10 -12.86 -9.18
C PRO A 338 -5.18 -13.76 -10.42
N GLY A 339 -4.04 -14.23 -10.96
CA GLY A 339 -4.01 -15.14 -12.11
C GLY A 339 -4.06 -16.62 -11.73
N GLU A 340 -4.34 -16.95 -10.46
CA GLU A 340 -4.38 -18.35 -10.05
C GLU A 340 -5.56 -19.10 -10.67
N ASP A 341 -5.26 -20.27 -11.25
CA ASP A 341 -6.27 -21.21 -11.71
C ASP A 341 -6.86 -21.99 -10.52
N VAL A 342 -8.19 -22.05 -10.40
CA VAL A 342 -8.86 -22.82 -9.34
C VAL A 342 -9.66 -23.97 -9.96
N GLY A 343 -9.05 -25.15 -9.94
CA GLY A 343 -9.64 -26.36 -10.51
C GLY A 343 -9.68 -26.32 -12.04
N ALA A 344 -10.82 -25.98 -12.62
CA ALA A 344 -11.00 -25.82 -14.07
C ALA A 344 -11.38 -24.38 -14.47
N ALA A 345 -11.34 -23.45 -13.51
CA ALA A 345 -11.58 -22.03 -13.76
C ALA A 345 -10.23 -21.34 -13.90
N ASP A 346 -9.94 -20.89 -15.12
CA ASP A 346 -8.73 -20.13 -15.44
C ASP A 346 -8.79 -18.73 -14.78
N ASP A 347 -7.66 -18.25 -14.26
CA ASP A 347 -7.51 -16.89 -13.68
C ASP A 347 -8.61 -16.51 -12.65
N ALA A 348 -9.06 -17.48 -11.86
CA ALA A 348 -10.05 -17.27 -10.81
C ALA A 348 -9.49 -16.39 -9.67
N GLY A 349 -8.19 -16.52 -9.43
CA GLY A 349 -7.45 -15.80 -8.41
C GLY A 349 -7.56 -16.44 -7.02
N THR A 350 -6.53 -16.24 -6.20
CA THR A 350 -6.49 -16.69 -4.81
C THR A 350 -5.83 -15.67 -3.87
N VAL A 351 -6.00 -15.91 -2.57
CA VAL A 351 -5.34 -15.17 -1.51
C VAL A 351 -4.62 -16.14 -0.59
N VAL A 352 -3.31 -15.96 -0.45
CA VAL A 352 -2.46 -16.70 0.48
C VAL A 352 -2.24 -15.84 1.71
N TYR A 353 -2.27 -16.42 2.91
CA TYR A 353 -1.87 -15.70 4.10
C TYR A 353 -1.02 -16.54 5.04
N SER A 354 -0.41 -15.85 5.99
CA SER A 354 0.31 -16.44 7.10
C SER A 354 -0.05 -15.74 8.40
N ARG A 355 -0.19 -16.52 9.48
CA ARG A 355 -0.44 -16.01 10.83
C ARG A 355 0.81 -15.46 11.51
N THR A 356 2.00 -15.80 11.01
CA THR A 356 3.26 -15.23 11.50
C THR A 356 4.27 -15.11 10.37
N LEU A 357 5.20 -14.16 10.45
CA LEU A 357 6.29 -14.06 9.46
C LEU A 357 7.24 -15.28 9.43
N GLY A 358 7.13 -16.22 10.38
CA GLY A 358 8.00 -17.40 10.51
C GLY A 358 7.33 -18.77 10.33
N SER A 359 6.00 -18.85 10.33
CA SER A 359 5.22 -20.08 10.17
C SER A 359 4.02 -19.79 9.28
N TRP A 360 4.02 -20.38 8.09
CA TRP A 360 3.02 -20.18 7.04
C TRP A 360 1.88 -21.16 7.25
N SER A 361 0.66 -20.63 7.37
CA SER A 361 -0.57 -21.40 7.40
C SER A 361 -1.45 -20.86 6.29
N SER A 362 -1.43 -21.50 5.12
CA SER A 362 -2.40 -21.21 4.08
C SER A 362 -3.79 -21.64 4.57
N LEU A 363 -4.73 -20.72 4.70
CA LEU A 363 -6.11 -21.09 4.41
C LEU A 363 -6.38 -20.62 2.99
N LEU A 364 -6.53 -21.62 2.12
CA LEU A 364 -7.35 -21.45 0.93
C LEU A 364 -8.69 -20.91 1.43
N LEU A 365 -9.03 -19.68 1.07
CA LEU A 365 -10.42 -19.23 1.14
C LEU A 365 -11.19 -19.95 0.03
N GLU A 366 -11.37 -21.26 0.16
CA GLU A 366 -12.47 -21.96 -0.48
C GLU A 366 -13.73 -21.60 0.29
N ASP A 367 -14.31 -20.42 0.03
CA ASP A 367 -15.74 -20.25 0.26
C ASP A 367 -16.31 -19.11 -0.59
N THR A 368 -16.82 -19.46 -1.76
CA THR A 368 -17.85 -18.63 -2.42
C THR A 368 -19.26 -19.12 -2.12
N GLY A 369 -19.44 -20.25 -1.43
CA GLY A 369 -20.73 -20.94 -1.35
C GLY A 369 -21.40 -21.17 -2.72
N ALA A 370 -20.68 -20.98 -3.82
CA ALA A 370 -21.17 -21.02 -5.18
C ALA A 370 -20.64 -22.28 -5.84
N ALA A 371 -21.53 -23.05 -6.45
CA ALA A 371 -21.22 -24.33 -7.08
C ALA A 371 -20.24 -24.23 -8.29
N THR A 372 -19.86 -23.01 -8.68
CA THR A 372 -18.91 -22.71 -9.77
C THR A 372 -18.17 -21.41 -9.45
N VAL A 373 -16.83 -21.44 -9.38
CA VAL A 373 -16.00 -20.23 -9.36
C VAL A 373 -15.95 -19.65 -10.78
N PRO A 374 -16.29 -18.36 -11.00
CA PRO A 374 -16.18 -17.75 -12.32
C PRO A 374 -14.70 -17.62 -12.73
N ALA A 375 -14.37 -17.95 -13.98
CA ALA A 375 -13.09 -17.57 -14.59
C ALA A 375 -12.96 -16.04 -14.66
N ASP A 376 -11.73 -15.53 -14.73
CA ASP A 376 -11.40 -14.10 -14.80
C ASP A 376 -11.93 -13.26 -13.62
N ALA A 377 -12.10 -13.87 -12.44
CA ALA A 377 -12.66 -13.17 -11.27
C ALA A 377 -11.64 -12.23 -10.59
N GLY A 378 -10.34 -12.45 -10.79
CA GLY A 378 -9.28 -11.59 -10.26
C GLY A 378 -9.27 -11.53 -8.73
N PHE A 379 -9.64 -12.61 -8.04
CA PHE A 379 -9.67 -12.61 -6.58
C PHE A 379 -8.26 -12.40 -6.02
N GLY A 380 -8.10 -11.44 -5.11
CA GLY A 380 -6.78 -11.03 -4.60
C GLY A 380 -6.12 -9.87 -5.36
N GLU A 381 -6.75 -9.29 -6.40
CA GLU A 381 -6.22 -8.09 -7.08
C GLU A 381 -6.01 -6.89 -6.14
N THR A 382 -6.84 -6.78 -5.10
CA THR A 382 -6.71 -5.75 -4.06
C THR A 382 -6.81 -6.36 -2.67
N LEU A 383 -5.97 -5.90 -1.75
CA LEU A 383 -5.99 -6.27 -0.34
C LEU A 383 -6.02 -5.02 0.53
N ALA A 384 -6.93 -4.99 1.50
CA ALA A 384 -6.96 -3.99 2.55
C ALA A 384 -6.83 -4.69 3.90
N ALA A 385 -5.74 -4.42 4.61
CA ALA A 385 -5.54 -4.95 5.95
C ALA A 385 -5.63 -3.83 6.99
N VAL A 386 -6.24 -4.15 8.14
CA VAL A 386 -6.47 -3.18 9.22
C VAL A 386 -5.17 -3.06 10.02
N ALA A 387 -4.50 -1.90 9.93
CA ALA A 387 -3.50 -1.52 10.93
C ALA A 387 -4.26 -1.26 12.25
N ALA A 388 -3.96 -2.06 13.28
CA ALA A 388 -4.55 -1.94 14.62
C ALA A 388 -3.93 -0.78 15.40
#